data_AF-A0A2W4QU81-F1
#
_entry.id   AF-A0A2W4QU81-F1
#
_cell.length_a   1.000
_cell.length_b   1.000
_cell.length_c   1.000
_cell.angle_alpha   90.00
_cell.angle_beta   90.00
_cell.angle_gamma   90.00
#
_symmetry.space_group_name_H-M   'P 1'
#
loop_
_entity.id
_entity.type
_entity.pdbx_description
1 polymer ?
#
loop_
_entity_poly.entity_id
_entity_poly.type
_entity_poly.pdbx_seq_one_letter_code
_entity_poly.pdbx_strand_id
1 'polypeptide(L)' 'MEAVWNFVALPLSFPFMQRALIVAVLVGAVSAVLSCYLVLKGWSLMGDAISHAVLPGVVLAYALGLPLSLGAFAAG' A
#
# COMPACT_ATOMS: atom_id res chain seq x y z
N MET A 1 21.61 6.48 -28.27
CA MET A 1 20.24 6.71 -27.77
C MET A 1 19.55 5.40 -27.36
N GLU A 2 19.78 4.30 -28.09
CA GLU A 2 19.32 2.94 -27.70
C GLU A 2 19.79 2.45 -26.33
N ALA A 3 21.02 2.77 -25.91
CA ALA A 3 21.55 2.32 -24.61
C ALA A 3 20.74 2.87 -23.42
N VAL A 4 20.34 4.14 -23.47
CA VAL A 4 19.56 4.78 -22.40
C VAL A 4 18.16 4.18 -22.31
N TRP A 5 17.53 3.91 -23.46
CA TRP A 5 16.23 3.24 -23.51
C TRP A 5 16.28 1.83 -22.94
N ASN A 6 17.33 1.06 -23.25
CA ASN A 6 17.52 -0.27 -22.68
C ASN A 6 17.77 -0.22 -21.16
N PHE A 7 18.53 0.75 -20.65
CA PHE A 7 18.74 0.90 -19.21
C PHE A 7 17.44 1.13 -18.42
N VAL A 8 16.47 1.84 -19.00
CA VAL A 8 15.17 2.11 -18.34
C VAL A 8 14.14 1.03 -18.63
N ALA A 9 14.10 0.48 -19.85
CA ALA A 9 13.10 -0.49 -20.27
C ALA A 9 13.41 -1.93 -19.82
N LEU A 10 14.68 -2.34 -19.69
CA LEU A 10 15.03 -3.67 -19.18
C LEU A 10 14.42 -3.97 -17.79
N PRO A 11 14.63 -3.12 -16.76
CA PRO A 11 14.10 -3.38 -15.42
C PRO A 11 12.57 -3.32 -15.36
N LEU A 12 11.92 -2.61 -16.28
CA LEU A 12 10.46 -2.54 -16.38
C LEU A 12 9.83 -3.73 -17.12
N SER A 13 10.61 -4.49 -17.89
CA SER A 13 10.10 -5.67 -18.61
C SER A 13 9.92 -6.90 -17.73
N PHE A 14 10.52 -6.91 -16.53
CA PHE A 14 10.38 -8.04 -15.62
C PHE A 14 8.91 -8.21 -15.19
N PRO A 15 8.36 -9.44 -15.22
CA PRO A 15 6.96 -9.68 -14.90
C PRO A 15 6.60 -9.31 -13.44
N PHE A 16 7.57 -9.37 -12.52
CA PHE A 16 7.43 -8.87 -11.16
C PHE A 16 7.19 -7.35 -11.13
N MET A 17 7.98 -6.58 -11.89
CA MET A 17 7.88 -5.12 -11.94
C MET A 17 6.54 -4.68 -12.55
N GLN A 18 6.10 -5.36 -13.61
CA GLN A 18 4.79 -5.08 -14.24
C GLN A 18 3.63 -5.36 -13.29
N ARG A 19 3.66 -6.51 -12.59
CA ARG A 19 2.65 -6.83 -11.57
C ARG A 19 2.66 -5.82 -10.43
N ALA A 20 3.84 -5.45 -9.93
CA ALA A 20 3.98 -4.45 -8.88
C ALA A 20 3.42 -3.09 -9.32
N LEU A 21 3.69 -2.66 -10.56
CA LEU A 21 3.13 -1.43 -11.14
C LEU A 21 1.61 -1.47 -11.23
N ILE A 22 1.03 -2.58 -11.72
CA ILE A 22 -0.43 -2.73 -11.80
C ILE A 22 -1.06 -2.64 -10.41
N VAL A 23 -0.51 -3.36 -9.44
CA VAL A 23 -1.01 -3.33 -8.05
C VAL A 23 -0.84 -1.93 -7.45
N ALA A 24 0.30 -1.27 -7.67
CA ALA A 24 0.55 0.08 -7.15
C ALA A 24 -0.42 1.11 -7.71
N VAL A 25 -0.74 1.04 -9.01
CA VAL A 25 -1.72 1.93 -9.65
C VAL A 25 -3.12 1.67 -9.09
N LEU A 26 -3.53 0.40 -8.95
CA LEU A 26 -4.83 0.05 -8.38
C LEU A 26 -4.98 0.52 -6.93
N VAL A 27 -3.98 0.22 -6.08
CA VAL A 27 -3.96 0.65 -4.67
C VAL A 27 -3.90 2.18 -4.57
N GLY A 28 -3.09 2.83 -5.41
CA GLY A 28 -2.99 4.28 -5.49
C GLY A 28 -4.32 4.93 -5.82
N ALA A 29 -5.03 4.44 -6.84
CA ALA A 29 -6.35 4.95 -7.23
C ALA A 29 -7.37 4.83 -6.08
N VAL A 30 -7.44 3.68 -5.40
CA VAL A 30 -8.34 3.48 -4.25
C VAL A 30 -7.97 4.42 -3.10
N SER A 31 -6.69 4.52 -2.75
CA SER A 31 -6.21 5.37 -1.66
C SER A 31 -6.45 6.86 -1.90
N ALA A 32 -6.33 7.32 -3.15
CA ALA A 32 -6.56 8.71 -3.54
C ALA A 32 -8.04 9.11 -3.35
N VAL A 33 -8.97 8.24 -3.75
CA VAL A 33 -10.41 8.45 -3.55
C VAL A 33 -10.75 8.46 -2.06
N LEU A 34 -10.21 7.50 -1.30
CA LEU A 34 -10.43 7.41 0.16
C LEU A 34 -9.90 8.64 0.90
N SER A 35 -8.71 9.12 0.53
CA SER A 35 -8.10 10.33 1.12
C SER A 35 -8.92 11.58 0.82
N CYS A 36 -9.33 11.79 -0.43
CA CYS A 36 -10.22 12.91 -0.80
C CYS A 36 -11.54 12.87 -0.01
N TYR A 37 -12.13 11.68 0.17
CA TYR A 37 -13.34 11.51 0.96
C TYR A 37 -13.14 11.87 2.45
N LEU A 38 -12.06 11.39 3.07
CA LEU A 38 -11.74 11.66 4.47
C LEU A 38 -11.50 13.15 4.73
N VAL A 39 -10.85 13.84 3.79
CA VAL A 39 -10.60 15.29 3.86
C VAL A 39 -11.93 16.06 3.82
N LEU A 40 -12.85 15.72 2.92
CA LEU A 40 -14.17 16.35 2.83
C LEU A 40 -15.03 16.14 4.10
N LYS A 41 -14.85 15.01 4.79
CA LYS A 41 -15.51 14.71 6.08
C LYS A 41 -14.85 15.38 7.29
N GLY A 42 -13.76 16.13 7.12
CA GLY A 42 -13.03 16.76 8.21
C GLY A 42 -12.26 15.77 9.09
N TRP A 43 -12.08 14.53 8.64
CA TRP A 43 -11.39 13.44 9.35
C TRP A 43 -9.94 13.28 8.88
N SER A 44 -9.27 14.40 8.55
CA SER A 44 -7.90 14.41 8.04
C SER A 44 -6.90 13.71 8.98
N LEU A 45 -7.11 13.78 10.30
CA LEU A 45 -6.28 13.15 11.34
C LEU A 45 -6.56 11.66 11.56
N MET A 46 -7.65 11.11 11.01
CA MET A 46 -8.02 9.70 11.20
C MET A 46 -6.96 8.76 10.60
N GLY A 47 -6.34 9.14 9.49
CA GLY A 47 -5.31 8.32 8.83
C GLY A 47 -4.05 8.11 9.66
N ASP A 48 -3.67 9.10 10.48
CA ASP A 48 -2.51 9.01 11.37
C ASP A 48 -2.79 8.06 12.55
N ALA A 49 -3.97 8.18 13.15
CA ALA A 49 -4.42 7.28 14.22
C ALA A 49 -4.54 5.82 13.75
N ILE A 50 -5.11 5.58 12.55
CA ILE A 50 -5.23 4.24 11.97
C ILE A 50 -3.84 3.64 11.72
N SER A 51 -2.88 4.43 11.22
CA SER A 51 -1.51 3.93 10.95
C SER A 51 -0.81 3.48 12.23
N HIS A 52 -0.99 4.23 13.33
CA HIS A 52 -0.44 3.88 14.64
C HIS A 52 -1.12 2.68 15.30
N ALA A 53 -2.40 2.43 15.02
CA ALA A 53 -3.13 1.29 15.56
C ALA A 53 -2.88 -0.01 14.76
N VAL A 54 -2.74 0.09 13.43
CA VAL A 54 -2.59 -1.07 12.54
C VAL A 54 -1.18 -1.68 12.60
N LEU A 55 -0.11 -0.87 12.62
CA LEU A 55 1.27 -1.35 12.69
C LEU A 55 1.53 -2.38 13.83
N PRO A 56 1.15 -2.12 15.09
CA PRO A 56 1.36 -3.09 16.17
C PRO A 56 0.48 -4.34 16.02
N GLY A 57 -0.74 -4.22 15.46
CA GLY A 57 -1.62 -5.36 15.19
C GLY A 57 -1.06 -6.34 14.18
N VAL A 58 -0.44 -5.83 13.11
CA VAL A 58 0.24 -6.64 12.10
C VAL A 58 1.46 -7.36 12.69
N VAL A 59 2.25 -6.67 13.53
CA VAL A 59 3.41 -7.27 14.22
C VAL A 59 2.99 -8.38 15.18
N LEU A 60 1.92 -8.18 15.95
CA LEU A 60 1.38 -9.21 16.85
C LEU A 60 0.84 -10.42 16.08
N ALA A 61 0.12 -10.21 14.97
CA ALA A 61 -0.34 -11.33 14.15
C ALA A 61 0.80 -12.10 13.50
N TYR A 62 1.85 -11.41 13.05
CA TYR A 62 3.07 -12.06 12.55
C TYR A 62 3.74 -12.92 13.63
N ALA A 63 3.86 -12.42 14.86
CA ALA A 63 4.45 -13.15 15.99
C ALA A 63 3.64 -14.40 16.38
N LEU A 64 2.32 -14.36 16.22
CA LEU A 64 1.40 -15.48 16.51
C LEU A 64 1.25 -16.47 15.34
N GLY A 65 1.89 -16.23 14.20
CA GLY A 65 1.75 -17.06 13.00
C GLY A 65 0.36 -17.01 12.35
N LEU A 66 -0.44 -16.00 12.70
CA LEU A 66 -1.78 -15.79 12.17
C LEU A 66 -1.72 -15.01 10.84
N PRO A 67 -2.75 -15.12 9.99
CA PRO A 67 -2.82 -14.32 8.77
C PRO A 67 -2.74 -12.82 9.09
N LEU A 68 -1.81 -12.13 8.42
CA LEU A 68 -1.53 -10.69 8.59
C LEU A 68 -2.79 -9.83 8.41
N SER A 69 -3.70 -10.25 7.52
CA SER A 69 -4.98 -9.59 7.28
C SER A 69 -5.86 -9.55 8.54
N LEU A 70 -5.80 -10.59 9.37
CA LEU A 70 -6.59 -10.69 10.60
C LEU A 70 -6.02 -9.77 11.70
N GLY A 71 -4.69 -9.66 11.78
CA GLY A 71 -4.02 -8.72 12.68
C GLY A 71 -4.23 -7.27 12.31
N ALA A 72 -4.21 -6.95 11.02
CA ALA A 72 -4.47 -5.61 10.51
C ALA A 72 -5.91 -5.16 10.77
N PHE A 73 -6.91 -6.04 10.56
CA PHE A 73 -8.32 -5.74 10.78
C PHE A 73 -8.74 -5.73 12.26
N ALA A 74 -8.05 -6.47 13.13
CA ALA A 74 -8.41 -6.51 14.55
C ALA A 74 -7.89 -5.30 15.32
N ALA A 75 -6.84 -4.63 14.83
CA ALA A 75 -6.18 -3.54 15.54
C ALA A 75 -6.54 -2.13 15.03
N GLY A 76 -6.98 -1.99 13.77
CA GLY A 76 -7.46 -0.72 13.18
C GLY A 76 -8.96 -0.68 13.04
#